data_AF-A0A8P4KP79-F1
#
_entry.id   AF-A0A8P4KP79-F1
#
_cell.length_a   1.000
_cell.length_b   1.000
_cell.length_c   1.000
_cell.angle_alpha   90.00
_cell.angle_beta   90.00
_cell.angle_gamma   90.00
#
_symmetry.space_group_name_H-M   'P 1'
#
loop_
_entity.id
_entity.type
_entity.pdbx_description
1 polymer ?
#
loop_
_entity_poly.entity_id
_entity_poly.type
_entity_poly.pdbx_seq_one_letter_code
_entity_poly.pdbx_strand_id
1 'polypeptide(L)' 'MTETELYTLYKGVYMPSRLHPPQSLKYYEEFSFRPDDVIIATYPKSGELSLTDAILV' A
#
# COMPACT_ATOMS: atom_id res chain seq x y z
N MET A 1 21.40 4.77 -10.05
CA MET A 1 20.21 4.82 -9.18
C MET A 1 20.65 4.44 -7.78
N THR A 2 20.52 5.34 -6.81
CA THR A 2 20.86 5.09 -5.40
C THR A 2 19.63 4.67 -4.61
N GLU A 3 19.83 4.03 -3.46
CA GLU A 3 18.73 3.57 -2.60
C GLU A 3 17.79 4.70 -2.14
N THR A 4 18.35 5.88 -1.88
CA THR A 4 17.62 7.12 -1.55
C THR A 4 16.76 7.65 -2.70
N GLU A 5 17.02 7.26 -3.95
CA GLU A 5 16.17 7.59 -5.11
C GLU A 5 15.03 6.58 -5.28
N LEU A 6 15.13 5.40 -4.66
CA LEU A 6 14.17 4.31 -4.80
C LEU A 6 13.19 4.23 -3.62
N TYR A 7 13.63 4.56 -2.41
CA TYR A 7 12.84 4.42 -1.20
C TYR A 7 12.78 5.70 -0.36
N THR A 8 11.63 5.91 0.26
CA THR A 8 11.39 6.96 1.25
C THR A 8 11.07 6.29 2.58
N LEU A 9 11.69 6.76 3.66
CA LEU A 9 11.34 6.30 5.01
C LEU A 9 10.09 7.07 5.47
N TYR A 10 8.99 6.34 5.67
CA TYR A 10 7.72 6.90 6.11
C TYR A 10 7.22 6.17 7.36
N LYS A 11 7.08 6.90 8.47
CA LYS A 11 6.69 6.35 9.79
C LYS A 11 7.51 5.11 10.20
N GLY A 12 8.80 5.07 9.85
CA GLY A 12 9.71 3.97 10.15
C GLY A 12 9.71 2.80 9.16
N VAL A 13 8.94 2.87 8.07
CA VAL A 13 8.89 1.84 7.02
C VAL A 13 9.42 2.37 5.69
N TYR A 14 10.23 1.57 4.98
CA TYR A 14 10.70 1.91 3.65
C TYR A 14 9.60 1.70 2.61
N MET A 15 9.23 2.78 1.92
CA MET A 15 8.19 2.80 0.89
C MET A 15 8.81 3.11 -0.48
N PRO A 16 8.45 2.39 -1.55
CA PRO A 16 8.92 2.71 -2.91
C PRO A 16 8.52 4.13 -3.35
N SER A 17 9.49 5.03 -3.48
CA SER A 17 9.28 6.46 -3.72
C SER A 17 8.49 6.77 -4.99
N ARG A 18 8.64 5.94 -6.03
CA ARG A 18 7.96 6.15 -7.32
C ARG A 18 6.48 5.74 -7.30
N LEU A 19 6.10 4.82 -6.41
CA LEU A 19 4.72 4.32 -6.30
C LEU A 19 3.93 5.05 -5.22
N HIS A 20 4.61 5.57 -4.19
CA HIS A 20 4.00 6.27 -3.06
C HIS A 20 4.56 7.69 -2.93
N PRO A 21 4.20 8.62 -3.84
CA PRO A 21 4.56 10.02 -3.68
C PRO A 21 3.88 10.61 -2.42
N PRO A 22 4.41 11.69 -1.83
CA PRO A 22 3.89 12.25 -0.57
C PRO A 22 2.38 12.53 -0.56
N GLN A 23 1.81 12.93 -1.70
CA GLN A 23 0.38 13.18 -1.86
C GLN A 23 -0.46 11.90 -1.71
N SER A 24 0.03 10.76 -2.21
CA SER A 24 -0.62 9.45 -2.03
C SER A 24 -0.54 8.99 -0.58
N LEU A 25 0.54 9.30 0.13
CA LEU A 25 0.67 8.95 1.56
C LEU A 25 -0.36 9.70 2.42
N LYS A 26 -0.63 10.97 2.10
CA LYS A 26 -1.68 11.75 2.75
C LYS A 26 -3.07 11.12 2.57
N TYR A 27 -3.37 10.58 1.39
CA TYR A 27 -4.62 9.89 1.13
C TYR A 27 -4.83 8.67 2.05
N TYR A 28 -3.77 7.90 2.36
CA TYR A 28 -3.90 6.77 3.30
C TYR A 28 -4.27 7.20 4.73
N GLU A 29 -3.92 8.42 5.13
CA GLU A 29 -4.27 8.94 6.47
C GLU A 29 -5.70 9.51 6.51
N GLU A 30 -6.15 10.10 5.40
CA GLU A 30 -7.44 10.79 5.32
C GLU A 30 -8.55 9.91 4.74
N PHE A 31 -8.23 8.68 4.31
CA PHE A 31 -9.19 7.74 3.77
C PHE A 31 -10.31 7.44 4.78
N SER A 32 -11.55 7.64 4.34
CA SER A 32 -12.74 7.38 5.17
C SER A 32 -13.35 6.04 4.79
N PHE A 33 -13.29 5.09 5.72
CA PHE A 33 -13.91 3.77 5.56
C PHE A 33 -15.43 3.84 5.67
N ARG A 34 -16.09 3.00 4.88
CA ARG A 34 -17.52 2.69 5.01
C ARG A 34 -17.70 1.43 5.87
N PRO A 35 -18.88 1.26 6.51
CA PRO A 35 -19.12 0.10 7.36
C PRO A 35 -19.01 -1.26 6.64
N ASP A 36 -19.22 -1.27 5.33
CA ASP A 36 -19.24 -2.43 4.45
C ASP A 36 -17.92 -2.64 3.67
N ASP A 37 -16.92 -1.77 3.87
CA ASP A 37 -15.62 -1.94 3.23
C ASP A 37 -14.89 -3.18 3.77
N VAL A 38 -14.30 -3.96 2.86
CA VAL A 38 -13.43 -5.08 3.20
C VAL A 38 -11.98 -4.72 2.85
N ILE A 39 -11.07 -4.91 3.81
CA ILE A 39 -9.65 -4.62 3.64
C ILE A 39 -8.88 -5.93 3.51
N ILE A 40 -8.06 -6.01 2.47
CA ILE A 40 -7.05 -7.08 2.32
C ILE A 40 -5.68 -6.44 2.61
N ALA A 41 -5.04 -6.87 3.70
CA ALA A 41 -3.70 -6.43 4.06
C ALA A 41 -2.73 -7.62 3.96
N THR A 42 -1.68 -7.49 3.15
CA THR A 42 -0.70 -8.55 2.92
C THR A 42 0.72 -8.01 2.98
N TYR A 43 1.67 -8.89 3.30
CA TYR A 43 3.07 -8.61 3.04
C TYR A 43 3.37 -8.88 1.56
N PRO A 44 4.02 -7.95 0.83
CA PRO A 44 4.26 -8.09 -0.61
C PRO A 44 4.80 -9.48 -1.00
N LYS A 45 4.19 -10.08 -2.03
CA LYS A 45 4.52 -11.41 -2.58
C LYS A 45 3.97 -12.60 -1.78
N SER A 46 3.05 -12.36 -0.85
CA SER A 46 2.42 -13.45 -0.07
C SER A 46 1.18 -14.06 -0.73
N GLY A 47 0.88 -13.71 -1.99
CA GLY A 47 -0.24 -14.28 -2.75
C GLY A 47 -1.40 -13.30 -2.98
N GLU A 48 -1.11 -12.00 -3.13
CA GLU A 48 -2.11 -10.95 -3.36
C GLU A 48 -3.06 -11.25 -4.52
N LEU A 49 -2.51 -11.81 -5.60
CA LEU A 49 -3.28 -12.12 -6.81
C LEU A 49 -4.34 -13.19 -6.54
N SER A 50 -3.95 -14.29 -5.88
CA SER A 50 -4.86 -15.39 -5.54
C SER A 50 -5.93 -15.02 -4.52
N LEU A 51 -5.62 -14.12 -3.57
CA LEU A 51 -6.59 -13.67 -2.56
C LEU A 51 -7.63 -12.72 -3.16
N THR A 52 -7.21 -11.83 -4.06
CA THR A 52 -8.13 -10.91 -4.75
C THR A 52 -9.10 -11.68 -5.63
N ASP A 53 -8.61 -12.68 -6.37
CA ASP A 53 -9.44 -13.54 -7.21
C ASP A 53 -10.46 -14.35 -6.40
N ALA A 54 -10.15 -14.73 -5.15
CA ALA A 54 -11.05 -15.52 -4.30
C ALA A 54 -12.23 -14.71 -3.71
N ILE A 55 -12.08 -13.40 -3.53
CA ILE A 55 -13.13 -12.52 -2.96
C ILE A 55 -14.11 -12.04 -4.04
N LEU A 56 -13.71 -12.08 -5.31
CA LEU A 56 -14.54 -11.70 -6.47
C LEU A 56 -15.41 -12.85 -7.03
N VAL A 57 -15.35 -14.05 -6.45
CA VAL A 57 -16.11 -15.25 -6.87
C VAL A 57 -17.38 -15.42 -6.05
#